data_AF-A0A919NDL2-F1
#
_entry.id   AF-A0A919NDL2-F1
#
_cell.length_a   1.000
_cell.length_b   1.000
_cell.length_c   1.000
_cell.angle_alpha   90.00
_cell.angle_beta   90.00
_cell.angle_gamma   90.00
#
_symmetry.space_group_name_H-M   'P 1'
#
loop_
_entity.id
_entity.type
_entity.pdbx_description
1 polymer ?
#
loop_
_entity_poly.entity_id
_entity_poly.type
_entity_poly.pdbx_seq_one_letter_code
_entity_poly.pdbx_strand_id
1 'polypeptide(L)'
;MSTIEPSTTAAAVTAAVYVALLAGHHLGDYPIQRDSDAQSKGIPADEVIAAGTPWHTGWSSITRHVLSYLACQAGALWLVSLVAPLTLAGVWTALVVSGTTHAVIDRRWIVQAIIRAKGGCQHWPGAATCIDQALHHVMILVAAVGAARITTLAGAVYETAIGAAGIGAALLWEHRHARRVQARQLAATSRRDR
;
A
#
# COMPACT_ATOMS: atom_id res chain seq x y z
N MET A 1 -12.23 20.91 -19.21
CA MET A 1 -11.82 19.51 -18.95
C MET A 1 -12.46 18.64 -20.01
N SER A 2 -11.69 18.05 -20.93
CA SER A 2 -12.25 17.08 -21.87
C SER A 2 -12.62 15.82 -21.09
N THR A 3 -13.90 15.48 -21.06
CA THR A 3 -14.40 14.21 -20.53
C THR A 3 -13.86 13.12 -21.44
N ILE A 4 -12.93 12.29 -20.93
CA ILE A 4 -12.53 11.08 -21.66
C ILE A 4 -13.75 10.18 -21.66
N GLU A 5 -14.39 10.07 -22.82
CA GLU A 5 -15.42 9.06 -23.04
C GLU A 5 -14.80 7.68 -22.85
N PRO A 6 -15.49 6.76 -22.15
CA PRO A 6 -15.07 5.36 -22.10
C PRO A 6 -14.84 4.84 -23.52
N SER A 7 -13.64 4.29 -23.76
CA SER A 7 -13.28 3.72 -25.06
C SER A 7 -12.71 2.32 -24.91
N THR A 8 -12.83 1.52 -25.95
CA THR A 8 -12.22 0.18 -26.02
C THR A 8 -10.70 0.24 -25.86
N THR A 9 -10.05 1.27 -26.42
CA THR A 9 -8.61 1.52 -26.23
C THR A 9 -8.27 1.78 -24.77
N ALA A 10 -9.01 2.66 -24.08
CA ALA A 10 -8.75 2.94 -22.67
C ALA A 10 -8.96 1.69 -21.78
N ALA A 11 -9.99 0.88 -22.09
CA ALA A 11 -10.23 -0.39 -21.40
C ALA A 11 -9.10 -1.40 -21.65
N ALA A 12 -8.63 -1.54 -22.89
CA ALA A 12 -7.52 -2.42 -23.24
C ALA A 12 -6.20 -2.01 -22.57
N VAL A 13 -5.89 -0.70 -22.54
CA VAL A 13 -4.73 -0.16 -21.80
C VAL A 13 -4.86 -0.44 -20.31
N THR A 14 -6.04 -0.19 -19.72
CA THR A 14 -6.28 -0.47 -18.31
C THR A 14 -6.05 -1.95 -17.98
N ALA A 15 -6.57 -2.87 -18.81
CA ALA A 15 -6.40 -4.30 -18.61
C ALA A 15 -4.92 -4.72 -18.71
N ALA A 16 -4.19 -4.23 -19.72
CA ALA A 16 -2.77 -4.52 -19.90
C ALA A 16 -1.93 -3.99 -18.73
N VAL A 17 -2.19 -2.77 -18.27
CA VAL A 17 -1.53 -2.16 -17.10
C VAL A 17 -1.84 -2.94 -15.84
N TYR A 18 -3.10 -3.33 -15.61
CA TYR A 18 -3.50 -4.14 -14.46
C TYR A 18 -2.71 -5.44 -14.38
N VAL A 19 -2.63 -6.18 -15.49
CA VAL A 19 -1.88 -7.45 -15.55
C VAL A 19 -0.38 -7.22 -15.30
N ALA A 20 0.21 -6.16 -15.86
CA ALA A 20 1.62 -5.83 -15.62
C ALA A 20 1.89 -5.46 -14.17
N LEU A 21 1.06 -4.59 -13.58
CA LEU A 21 1.18 -4.20 -12.18
C LEU A 21 0.98 -5.40 -11.25
N LEU A 22 0.05 -6.30 -11.57
CA LEU A 22 -0.20 -7.53 -10.80
C LEU A 22 0.98 -8.50 -10.89
N ALA A 23 1.56 -8.68 -12.08
CA ALA A 23 2.75 -9.51 -12.25
C ALA A 23 3.96 -8.93 -11.49
N GLY A 24 4.19 -7.62 -11.61
CA GLY A 24 5.22 -6.91 -10.85
C GLY A 24 4.97 -6.95 -9.34
N HIS A 25 3.71 -6.88 -8.91
CA HIS A 25 3.29 -7.01 -7.52
C HIS A 25 3.64 -8.39 -6.95
N HIS A 26 3.26 -9.47 -7.63
CA HIS A 26 3.63 -10.81 -7.20
C HIS A 26 5.14 -11.03 -7.17
N LEU A 27 5.87 -10.52 -8.18
CA LEU A 27 7.33 -10.63 -8.20
C LEU A 27 7.96 -9.85 -7.03
N GLY A 28 7.44 -8.67 -6.72
CA GLY A 28 7.89 -7.85 -5.59
C GLY A 28 7.63 -8.51 -4.24
N ASP A 29 6.40 -8.98 -4.00
CA ASP A 29 5.94 -9.47 -2.69
C ASP A 29 6.44 -10.86 -2.32
N TYR A 30 6.66 -11.75 -3.29
CA TYR A 30 6.98 -13.15 -3.02
C TYR A 30 8.46 -13.48 -3.22
N PRO A 31 9.03 -13.49 -4.44
CA PRO A 31 10.42 -13.89 -4.62
C PRO A 31 11.44 -12.81 -4.26
N ILE A 32 11.11 -11.52 -4.40
CA ILE A 32 12.08 -10.42 -4.17
C ILE A 32 12.04 -9.91 -2.73
N GLN A 33 10.86 -9.89 -2.09
CA GLN A 33 10.73 -9.43 -0.72
C GLN A 33 11.60 -10.25 0.23
N ARG A 34 12.37 -9.57 1.08
CA ARG A 34 13.15 -10.22 2.13
C ARG A 34 12.24 -10.66 3.26
N ASP A 35 12.50 -11.83 3.82
CA ASP A 35 11.76 -12.34 4.98
C ASP A 35 11.80 -11.37 6.18
N SER A 36 12.95 -10.72 6.41
CA SER A 36 13.08 -9.70 7.47
C SER A 36 12.19 -8.48 7.24
N ASP A 37 11.95 -8.09 5.99
CA ASP A 37 11.03 -7.00 5.67
C ASP A 37 9.57 -7.45 5.85
N ALA A 38 9.24 -8.67 5.44
CA ALA A 38 7.93 -9.28 5.63
C ALA A 38 7.49 -9.33 7.10
N GLN A 39 8.43 -9.59 8.00
CA GLN A 39 8.20 -9.67 9.44
C GLN A 39 8.08 -8.31 10.11
N SER A 40 8.84 -7.31 9.64
CA SER A 40 9.00 -6.02 10.33
C SER A 40 8.24 -4.84 9.73
N LYS A 41 7.65 -4.97 8.52
CA LYS A 41 6.97 -3.88 7.81
C LYS A 41 5.63 -3.42 8.41
N GLY A 42 5.01 -4.22 9.29
CA GLY A 42 3.78 -3.83 9.98
C GLY A 42 3.99 -2.74 11.04
N ILE A 43 2.90 -2.14 11.52
CA ILE A 43 2.96 -1.37 12.78
C ILE A 43 3.38 -2.31 13.93
N PRO A 44 4.24 -1.87 14.88
CA PRO A 44 4.56 -2.67 16.06
C PRO A 44 3.30 -2.99 16.88
N ALA A 45 3.29 -4.15 17.53
CA ALA A 45 2.19 -4.55 18.41
C ALA A 45 2.03 -3.58 19.60
N ASP A 46 0.82 -3.46 20.13
CA ASP A 46 0.50 -2.51 21.21
C ASP A 46 1.38 -2.75 22.45
N GLU A 47 1.68 -4.01 22.77
CA GLU A 47 2.54 -4.38 23.90
C GLU A 47 3.98 -3.90 23.69
N VAL A 48 4.47 -3.98 22.45
CA VAL A 48 5.81 -3.57 22.04
C VAL A 48 5.93 -2.04 22.05
N ILE A 49 4.87 -1.33 21.63
CA ILE A 49 4.77 0.14 21.75
C ILE A 49 4.72 0.56 23.22
N ALA A 50 3.94 -0.14 24.05
CA ALA A 50 3.84 0.14 25.48
C ALA A 50 5.16 -0.07 26.22
N ALA A 51 5.99 -1.02 25.76
CA ALA A 51 7.34 -1.25 26.24
C ALA A 51 8.38 -0.19 25.79
N GLY A 52 7.95 0.84 25.03
CA GLY A 52 8.79 1.98 24.65
C GLY A 52 9.35 1.92 23.23
N THR A 53 8.99 0.92 22.42
CA THR A 53 9.40 0.87 21.01
C THR A 53 8.81 2.05 20.23
N PRO A 54 9.61 2.76 19.42
CA PRO A 54 9.10 3.86 18.60
C PRO A 54 8.00 3.40 17.63
N TRP A 55 6.95 4.20 17.51
CA TRP A 55 5.78 3.90 16.67
C TRP A 55 6.10 3.77 15.18
N HIS A 56 7.13 4.49 14.72
CA HIS A 56 7.56 4.50 13.32
C HIS A 56 8.50 3.32 12.99
N THR A 57 8.72 2.40 13.93
CA THR A 57 9.43 1.15 13.65
C THR A 57 8.73 0.41 12.50
N GLY A 58 9.52 -0.16 11.59
CA GLY A 58 9.05 -0.86 10.40
C GLY A 58 8.94 0.00 9.13
N TRP A 59 8.96 1.34 9.22
CA TRP A 59 8.93 2.19 8.02
C TRP A 59 10.18 2.03 7.14
N SER A 60 11.35 1.75 7.70
CA SER A 60 12.55 1.44 6.91
C SER A 60 12.40 0.15 6.11
N SER A 61 11.74 -0.87 6.68
CA SER A 61 11.41 -2.13 6.02
C SER A 61 10.37 -1.94 4.92
N ILE A 62 9.33 -1.13 5.18
CA ILE A 62 8.35 -0.69 4.16
C ILE A 62 9.07 -0.01 3.00
N THR A 63 9.93 0.97 3.28
CA THR A 63 10.62 1.72 2.22
C THR A 63 11.45 0.80 1.34
N ARG A 64 12.23 -0.11 1.95
CA ARG A 64 13.04 -1.07 1.19
C ARG A 64 12.17 -1.99 0.33
N HIS A 65 11.11 -2.53 0.93
CA HIS A 65 10.16 -3.39 0.24
C HIS A 65 9.53 -2.68 -0.95
N VAL A 66 8.89 -1.53 -0.71
CA VAL A 66 8.18 -0.73 -1.71
C VAL A 66 9.11 -0.30 -2.84
N LEU A 67 10.37 0.04 -2.57
CA LEU A 67 11.33 0.35 -3.63
C LEU A 67 11.61 -0.86 -4.54
N SER A 68 11.83 -2.05 -3.98
CA SER A 68 12.06 -3.26 -4.77
C SER A 68 10.79 -3.71 -5.53
N TYR A 69 9.64 -3.56 -4.90
CA TYR A 69 8.31 -3.77 -5.49
C TYR A 69 8.05 -2.84 -6.68
N LEU A 70 8.29 -1.53 -6.52
CA LEU A 70 8.11 -0.55 -7.58
C LEU A 70 9.08 -0.79 -8.74
N ALA A 71 10.30 -1.27 -8.47
CA ALA A 71 11.22 -1.66 -9.52
C ALA A 71 10.67 -2.85 -10.35
N CYS A 72 10.05 -3.84 -9.70
CA CYS A 72 9.39 -4.95 -10.40
C CYS A 72 8.21 -4.48 -11.26
N GLN A 73 7.35 -3.61 -10.71
CA GLN A 73 6.23 -3.04 -11.45
C GLN A 73 6.70 -2.15 -12.62
N ALA A 74 7.72 -1.33 -12.42
CA ALA A 74 8.29 -0.49 -13.47
C ALA A 74 8.84 -1.34 -14.63
N GLY A 75 9.53 -2.45 -14.32
CA GLY A 75 9.98 -3.41 -15.34
C GLY A 75 8.82 -4.03 -16.13
N ALA A 76 7.74 -4.42 -15.47
CA ALA A 76 6.55 -4.97 -16.14
C ALA A 76 5.82 -3.93 -16.99
N LEU A 77 5.69 -2.68 -16.51
CA LEU A 77 5.10 -1.57 -17.28
C LEU A 77 5.96 -1.21 -18.49
N TRP A 78 7.29 -1.26 -18.37
CA TRP A 78 8.20 -1.07 -19.49
C TRP A 78 7.92 -2.09 -20.60
N LEU A 79 7.74 -3.38 -20.27
CA LEU A 79 7.36 -4.40 -21.25
C LEU A 79 6.02 -4.09 -21.93
N VAL A 80 5.00 -3.67 -21.18
CA VAL A 80 3.70 -3.28 -21.76
C VAL A 80 3.79 -2.04 -22.63
N SER A 81 4.68 -1.09 -22.32
CA SER A 81 4.88 0.12 -23.12
C SER A 81 5.40 -0.16 -24.54
N LEU A 82 5.94 -1.37 -24.79
CA LEU A 82 6.36 -1.80 -26.12
C LEU A 82 5.18 -2.09 -27.06
N VAL A 83 3.98 -2.34 -26.51
CA VAL A 83 2.80 -2.78 -27.28
C VAL A 83 1.51 -2.01 -26.97
N ALA A 84 1.52 -1.14 -25.96
CA ALA A 84 0.39 -0.31 -25.56
C ALA A 84 0.80 1.17 -25.47
N PRO A 85 -0.10 2.12 -25.79
CA PRO A 85 0.21 3.55 -25.79
C PRO A 85 0.27 4.13 -24.36
N LEU A 86 1.31 3.77 -23.60
CA LEU A 86 1.55 4.30 -22.26
C LEU A 86 2.34 5.61 -22.31
N THR A 87 1.79 6.63 -21.66
CA THR A 87 2.51 7.89 -21.43
C THR A 87 3.37 7.79 -20.18
N LEU A 88 4.44 8.58 -20.11
CA LEU A 88 5.26 8.68 -18.90
C LEU A 88 4.45 9.14 -17.68
N ALA A 89 3.50 10.06 -17.88
CA ALA A 89 2.59 10.52 -16.83
C ALA A 89 1.68 9.39 -16.32
N GLY A 90 1.19 8.51 -17.21
CA GLY A 90 0.38 7.37 -16.84
C GLY A 90 1.19 6.31 -16.06
N VAL A 91 2.41 6.02 -16.52
CA VAL A 91 3.33 5.10 -15.81
C VAL A 91 3.64 5.64 -14.41
N TRP A 92 4.01 6.92 -14.30
CA TRP A 92 4.26 7.56 -13.01
C TRP A 92 3.06 7.49 -12.08
N THR A 93 1.87 7.80 -12.60
CA THR A 93 0.61 7.73 -11.86
C THR A 93 0.37 6.32 -11.32
N ALA A 94 0.49 5.29 -12.15
CA ALA A 94 0.36 3.90 -11.70
C ALA A 94 1.31 3.57 -10.56
N LEU A 95 2.60 3.91 -10.70
CA LEU A 95 3.62 3.62 -9.69
C LEU A 95 3.38 4.39 -8.38
N VAL A 96 2.99 5.66 -8.44
CA VAL A 96 2.66 6.45 -7.25
C VAL A 96 1.45 5.87 -6.52
N VAL A 97 0.36 5.60 -7.23
CA VAL A 97 -0.86 5.05 -6.61
C VAL A 97 -0.58 3.67 -6.04
N SER A 98 0.04 2.79 -6.82
CA SER A 98 0.38 1.43 -6.36
C SER A 98 1.34 1.48 -5.17
N GLY A 99 2.46 2.18 -5.27
CA GLY A 99 3.47 2.23 -4.20
C GLY A 99 2.97 2.86 -2.90
N THR A 100 2.21 3.96 -2.97
CA THR A 100 1.70 4.62 -1.77
C THR A 100 0.63 3.80 -1.07
N THR A 101 -0.30 3.21 -1.82
CA THR A 101 -1.35 2.35 -1.26
C THR A 101 -0.75 1.06 -0.71
N HIS A 102 0.22 0.48 -1.42
CA HIS A 102 0.98 -0.68 -0.98
C HIS A 102 1.67 -0.43 0.37
N ALA A 103 2.40 0.69 0.47
CA ALA A 103 3.06 1.11 1.70
C ALA A 103 2.07 1.24 2.87
N VAL A 104 0.88 1.81 2.65
CA VAL A 104 -0.13 2.01 3.70
C VAL A 104 -0.78 0.68 4.10
N ILE A 105 -1.17 -0.16 3.15
CA ILE A 105 -1.80 -1.45 3.41
C ILE A 105 -0.84 -2.38 4.15
N ASP A 106 0.45 -2.38 3.77
CA ASP A 106 1.50 -3.20 4.40
C ASP A 106 1.80 -2.81 5.85
N ARG A 107 1.32 -1.66 6.33
CA ARG A 107 1.30 -1.35 7.77
C ARG A 107 0.35 -2.26 8.54
N ARG A 108 -0.48 -3.04 7.84
CA ARG A 108 -1.36 -4.14 8.29
C ARG A 108 -2.47 -3.75 9.26
N TRP A 109 -2.53 -2.52 9.77
CA TRP A 109 -3.60 -2.10 10.66
C TRP A 109 -4.98 -2.13 10.00
N ILE A 110 -5.07 -1.87 8.68
CA ILE A 110 -6.31 -2.03 7.89
C ILE A 110 -6.74 -3.50 7.85
N VAL A 111 -5.81 -4.39 7.48
CA VAL A 111 -6.05 -5.85 7.43
C VAL A 111 -6.52 -6.37 8.78
N GLN A 112 -5.85 -5.97 9.86
CA GLN A 112 -6.22 -6.36 11.22
C GLN A 112 -7.58 -5.80 11.65
N ALA A 113 -7.94 -4.58 11.22
CA ALA A 113 -9.27 -4.02 11.48
C ALA A 113 -10.36 -4.82 10.77
N ILE A 114 -10.15 -5.24 9.52
CA ILE A 114 -11.08 -6.10 8.77
C ILE A 114 -11.23 -7.46 9.46
N ILE A 115 -10.12 -8.10 9.84
CA ILE A 115 -10.15 -9.39 10.56
C ILE A 115 -10.97 -9.27 11.85
N ARG A 116 -10.75 -8.21 12.64
CA ARG A 116 -11.52 -7.95 13.87
C ARG A 116 -13.00 -7.72 13.59
N ALA A 117 -13.33 -6.93 12.56
CA ALA A 117 -14.72 -6.67 12.17
C ALA A 117 -15.48 -7.93 11.75
N LYS A 118 -14.77 -8.94 11.24
CA LYS A 118 -15.33 -10.26 10.90
C LYS A 118 -15.47 -11.20 12.11
N GLY A 119 -15.15 -10.76 13.33
CA GLY A 119 -15.14 -11.59 14.53
C GLY A 119 -13.88 -12.49 14.64
N GLY A 120 -12.83 -12.18 13.89
CA GLY A 120 -11.65 -13.03 13.73
C GLY A 120 -11.70 -13.87 12.46
N CYS A 121 -10.68 -14.71 12.26
CA CYS A 121 -10.53 -15.60 11.10
C CYS A 121 -9.90 -16.95 11.52
N GLN A 122 -10.33 -17.49 12.67
CA GLN A 122 -9.72 -18.66 13.36
C GLN A 122 -9.59 -19.91 12.47
N HIS A 123 -10.52 -20.09 11.51
CA HIS A 123 -10.60 -21.26 10.64
C HIS A 123 -10.17 -20.99 9.18
N TRP A 124 -9.56 -19.83 8.91
CA TRP A 124 -9.06 -19.49 7.58
C TRP A 124 -7.54 -19.32 7.62
N PRO A 125 -6.77 -20.41 7.38
CA PRO A 125 -5.32 -20.34 7.28
C PRO A 125 -4.89 -19.31 6.24
N GLY A 126 -4.00 -18.40 6.62
CA GLY A 126 -3.51 -17.34 5.72
C GLY A 126 -4.49 -16.18 5.49
N ALA A 127 -5.57 -16.06 6.26
CA ALA A 127 -6.57 -14.98 6.08
C ALA A 127 -5.97 -13.58 5.98
N ALA A 128 -4.96 -13.27 6.81
CA ALA A 128 -4.27 -11.99 6.77
C ALA A 128 -3.61 -11.74 5.40
N THR A 129 -2.89 -12.72 4.86
CA THR A 129 -2.29 -12.64 3.52
C THR A 129 -3.35 -12.53 2.44
N CYS A 130 -4.43 -13.31 2.49
CA CYS A 130 -5.49 -13.23 1.48
C CYS A 130 -6.20 -11.86 1.47
N ILE A 131 -6.49 -11.31 2.65
CA ILE A 131 -7.12 -9.98 2.78
C ILE A 131 -6.16 -8.89 2.30
N ASP A 132 -4.89 -8.96 2.71
CA ASP A 132 -3.82 -8.06 2.27
C ASP A 132 -3.71 -8.01 0.74
N GLN A 133 -3.55 -9.17 0.10
CA GLN A 133 -3.44 -9.28 -1.36
C GLN A 133 -4.71 -8.81 -2.06
N ALA A 134 -5.90 -9.10 -1.52
CA ALA A 134 -7.15 -8.61 -2.09
C ALA A 134 -7.25 -7.07 -2.07
N LEU A 135 -6.81 -6.42 -0.99
CA LEU A 135 -6.76 -4.95 -0.92
C LEU A 135 -5.77 -4.37 -1.93
N HIS A 136 -4.58 -4.98 -2.06
CA HIS A 136 -3.60 -4.58 -3.06
C HIS A 136 -4.13 -4.73 -4.48
N HIS A 137 -4.82 -5.83 -4.81
CA HIS A 137 -5.41 -6.04 -6.15
C HIS A 137 -6.45 -4.97 -6.49
N VAL A 138 -7.27 -4.56 -5.53
CA VAL A 138 -8.22 -3.45 -5.72
C VAL A 138 -7.47 -2.14 -6.02
N MET A 139 -6.39 -1.84 -5.30
CA MET A 139 -5.62 -0.62 -5.54
C MET A 139 -4.78 -0.67 -6.82
N ILE A 140 -4.34 -1.86 -7.24
CA ILE A 140 -3.71 -2.08 -8.55
C ILE A 140 -4.70 -1.77 -9.68
N LEU A 141 -5.98 -2.11 -9.53
CA LEU A 141 -7.01 -1.70 -10.49
C LEU A 141 -7.17 -0.18 -10.53
N VAL A 142 -7.20 0.49 -9.38
CA VAL A 142 -7.25 1.96 -9.32
C VAL A 142 -6.02 2.58 -10.00
N ALA A 143 -4.82 2.05 -9.74
CA ALA A 143 -3.59 2.49 -10.37
C ALA A 143 -3.62 2.32 -11.90
N ALA A 144 -4.16 1.19 -12.38
CA ALA A 144 -4.30 0.91 -13.81
C ALA A 144 -5.27 1.86 -14.52
N VAL A 145 -6.43 2.13 -13.88
CA VAL A 145 -7.39 3.14 -14.38
C VAL A 145 -6.74 4.52 -14.40
N GLY A 146 -6.01 4.88 -13.33
CA GLY A 146 -5.26 6.14 -13.25
C GLY A 146 -4.26 6.30 -14.39
N ALA A 147 -3.48 5.26 -14.68
CA ALA A 147 -2.50 5.27 -15.78
C ALA A 147 -3.13 5.50 -17.15
N ALA A 148 -4.30 4.89 -17.41
CA ALA A 148 -5.03 5.08 -18.66
C ALA A 148 -5.67 6.49 -18.73
N ARG A 149 -6.08 7.05 -17.60
CA ARG A 149 -6.83 8.32 -17.52
C ARG A 149 -5.93 9.56 -17.48
N ILE A 150 -4.76 9.44 -16.87
CA ILE A 150 -3.86 10.56 -16.55
C ILE A 150 -2.67 10.53 -17.50
N THR A 151 -2.76 11.34 -18.55
CA THR A 151 -1.76 11.41 -19.63
C THR A 151 -0.93 12.69 -19.60
N THR A 152 -1.16 13.57 -18.62
CA THR A 152 -0.50 14.87 -18.52
C THR A 152 0.35 14.98 -17.26
N LEU A 153 1.41 15.79 -17.32
CA LEU A 153 2.30 16.06 -16.18
C LEU A 153 1.54 16.67 -14.99
N ALA A 154 0.62 17.61 -15.24
CA ALA A 154 -0.17 18.25 -14.19
C ALA A 154 -1.02 17.22 -13.42
N GLY A 155 -1.62 16.24 -14.11
CA GLY A 155 -2.35 15.16 -13.46
C GLY A 155 -1.41 14.26 -12.63
N ALA A 156 -0.24 13.92 -13.17
CA ALA A 156 0.76 13.12 -12.44
C ALA A 156 1.26 13.84 -11.15
N VAL A 157 1.44 15.16 -11.18
CA VAL A 157 1.79 15.97 -10.01
C VAL A 157 0.66 15.94 -8.97
N TYR A 158 -0.59 16.08 -9.41
CA TYR A 158 -1.75 16.02 -8.54
C TYR A 158 -1.86 14.67 -7.82
N GLU A 159 -1.67 13.56 -8.53
CA GLU A 159 -1.66 12.21 -7.95
C GLU A 159 -0.50 12.00 -6.98
N THR A 160 0.67 12.58 -7.27
CA THR A 160 1.81 12.57 -6.34
C THR A 160 1.46 13.27 -5.02
N ALA A 161 0.76 14.41 -5.09
CA ALA A 161 0.31 15.12 -3.90
C ALA A 161 -0.73 14.30 -3.11
N ILE A 162 -1.66 13.63 -3.78
CA ILE A 162 -2.62 12.72 -3.12
C ILE A 162 -1.90 11.57 -2.43
N GLY A 163 -0.98 10.90 -3.14
CA GLY A 163 -0.20 9.80 -2.59
C GLY A 163 0.60 10.22 -1.35
N ALA A 164 1.27 11.38 -1.41
CA ALA A 164 1.99 11.96 -0.27
C ALA A 164 1.06 12.27 0.91
N ALA A 165 -0.13 12.84 0.65
CA ALA A 165 -1.14 13.09 1.67
C ALA A 165 -1.63 11.78 2.32
N GLY A 166 -1.80 10.71 1.53
CA GLY A 166 -2.15 9.38 2.04
C GLY A 166 -1.11 8.80 3.01
N ILE A 167 0.17 8.90 2.65
CA ILE A 167 1.28 8.50 3.56
C ILE A 167 1.28 9.37 4.82
N GLY A 168 1.13 10.69 4.68
CA GLY A 168 1.03 11.61 5.81
C GLY A 168 -0.12 11.28 6.76
N ALA A 169 -1.29 10.93 6.21
CA ALA A 169 -2.45 10.50 6.99
C ALA A 169 -2.18 9.18 7.74
N ALA A 170 -1.52 8.20 7.10
CA ALA A 170 -1.12 6.96 7.73
C ALA A 170 -0.15 7.19 8.90
N LEU A 171 0.90 8.00 8.69
CA LEU A 171 1.85 8.38 9.74
C LEU A 171 1.15 9.07 10.93
N LEU A 172 0.24 10.01 10.64
CA LEU A 172 -0.53 10.70 11.68
C LEU A 172 -1.45 9.74 12.45
N TRP A 173 -2.05 8.78 11.75
CA TRP A 173 -2.87 7.75 12.39
C TRP A 173 -2.03 6.87 13.31
N GLU A 174 -0.88 6.36 12.85
CA GLU A 174 0.02 5.52 13.66
C GLU A 174 0.53 6.26 14.90
N HIS A 175 0.92 7.53 14.73
CA HIS A 175 1.34 8.38 15.84
C HIS A 175 0.23 8.54 16.88
N ARG A 176 -1.02 8.81 16.44
CA ARG A 176 -2.18 8.94 17.34
C ARG A 176 -2.49 7.62 18.04
N HIS A 177 -2.40 6.50 17.34
CA HIS A 177 -2.58 5.16 17.90
C HIS A 177 -1.58 4.89 19.01
N ALA A 178 -0.29 5.10 18.76
CA ALA A 178 0.76 4.89 19.74
C ALA A 178 0.58 5.74 21.01
N ARG A 179 0.20 7.01 20.87
CA ARG A 179 -0.12 7.86 22.03
C ARG A 179 -1.27 7.30 22.89
N ARG A 180 -2.29 6.71 22.25
CA ARG A 180 -3.42 6.08 22.99
C ARG A 180 -2.95 4.83 23.73
N VAL A 181 -2.10 4.02 23.12
CA VAL A 181 -1.52 2.82 23.75
C VAL A 181 -0.72 3.20 25.00
N GLN A 182 0.18 4.18 24.89
CA GLN A 182 0.98 4.67 26.02
C GLN A 182 0.11 5.26 27.15
N ALA A 183 -0.89 6.07 26.80
CA ALA A 183 -1.80 6.66 27.78
C ALA A 183 -2.59 5.59 28.57
N ARG A 184 -3.02 4.51 27.90
CA ARG A 184 -3.70 3.38 28.56
C ARG A 184 -2.77 2.65 29.53
N GLN A 185 -1.51 2.45 29.15
CA GLN A 185 -0.51 1.81 30.01
C GLN A 185 -0.27 2.61 31.30
N LEU A 186 -0.09 3.93 31.18
CA LEU A 186 0.11 4.81 32.35
C LEU A 186 -1.11 4.83 33.28
N ALA A 187 -2.32 4.79 32.72
CA ALA A 187 -3.55 4.72 33.51
C ALA A 187 -3.68 3.38 34.24
N ALA A 188 -3.23 2.28 33.64
CA ALA A 188 -3.26 0.95 34.23
C ALA A 188 -2.25 0.81 35.38
N THR A 189 -1.03 1.33 35.24
CA THR A 189 -0.02 1.32 36.32
C THR A 189 -0.49 2.17 37.51
N SER A 190 -0.99 3.38 37.25
CA SER A 190 -1.53 4.28 38.29
C SER A 190 -2.75 3.72 39.05
N ARG A 191 -3.41 2.66 38.55
CA ARG A 191 -4.48 1.95 39.26
C ARG A 191 -3.97 0.79 40.10
N ARG A 192 -2.81 0.22 39.77
CA ARG A 192 -2.18 -0.84 40.58
C ARG A 192 -1.48 -0.30 41.81
N ASP A 193 -0.99 0.94 41.72
CA ASP A 193 -0.27 1.61 42.81
C ASP A 193 -1.21 2.31 43.82
N ARG A 194 -2.53 2.21 43.62
CA ARG A 194 -3.60 2.71 44.51
C ARG A 194 -4.33 1.56 45.17
#